data_AF-A0A518HNC4-F1
#
_entry.id   AF-A0A518HNC4-F1
#
_cell.length_a   1.000
_cell.length_b   1.000
_cell.length_c   1.000
_cell.angle_alpha   90.00
_cell.angle_beta   90.00
_cell.angle_gamma   90.00
#
_symmetry.space_group_name_H-M   'P 1'
#
loop_
_entity.id
_entity.type
_entity.pdbx_description
1 polymer ?
#
loop_
_entity_poly.entity_id
_entity_poly.type
_entity_poly.pdbx_seq_one_letter_code
_entity_poly.pdbx_strand_id
1 'polypeptide(L)'
;MKTFFPIVWLVACLATVGCNRREQWPFRPVTLICPWSAGGGTDRVSRQFAVQLESELGVPVNVVNATGGGGVTGHTRGATATADGYTLTMATVELNMLHWRSLCPITPDSFEPLAMINQDPAAIFVSADSAWQSVRDLEVELRQSTESLRASGTAAGGIWHLALLGWLDRSDLPNESVTWVSINGAAPSLQELMAGGLEIVCCSIPEARALIDAGEIRCLGVMSKERSPAAPEVATFAEQGIDWSIGAWRGLLFPQGVPADRARQMRRAVLNVANSNEFRQFMATSGFQLAVADGDQFDAFLAQTDADFGEILNQPQMKQHTSVIGAYFLPSILATLGVAIGAFGWGVSRSTQTQCNAIEYRSLLGCAAFICLFMVLCETLGYVISAGTMTLAMLLMLRVRLLIAVTVTAVTIPSLYHVFAVVLGVPLPWGWLGW
;
A
#
# COMPACT_ATOMS: atom_id res chain seq x y z
N MET A 1 68.48 -2.23 -43.73
CA MET A 1 67.46 -1.26 -43.26
C MET A 1 66.26 -1.15 -44.24
N LYS A 2 65.60 -2.26 -44.63
CA LYS A 2 64.46 -2.22 -45.61
C LYS A 2 63.29 -3.15 -45.28
N THR A 3 63.22 -3.70 -44.06
CA THR A 3 62.18 -4.67 -43.65
C THR A 3 61.29 -4.19 -42.50
N PHE A 4 61.51 -2.98 -41.96
CA PHE A 4 60.73 -2.44 -40.84
C PHE A 4 59.51 -1.60 -41.24
N PHE A 5 59.37 -1.25 -42.53
CA PHE A 5 58.29 -0.38 -43.00
C PHE A 5 56.89 -1.04 -43.09
N PRO A 6 56.72 -2.34 -43.44
CA PRO A 6 55.37 -2.89 -43.61
C PRO A 6 54.65 -3.22 -42.28
N ILE A 7 55.40 -3.42 -41.18
CA ILE A 7 54.82 -3.76 -39.87
C ILE A 7 54.17 -2.53 -39.22
N VAL A 8 54.77 -1.33 -39.40
CA VAL A 8 54.23 -0.08 -38.85
C VAL A 8 52.89 0.29 -39.50
N TRP A 9 52.73 0.03 -40.80
CA TRP A 9 51.46 0.25 -41.52
C TRP A 9 50.39 -0.78 -41.14
N LEU A 10 50.76 -2.03 -40.86
CA LEU A 10 49.81 -3.06 -40.43
C LEU A 10 49.25 -2.76 -39.01
N VAL A 11 50.09 -2.26 -38.10
CA VAL A 11 49.67 -1.84 -36.75
C VAL A 11 48.82 -0.57 -36.79
N ALA A 12 49.13 0.37 -37.68
CA ALA A 12 48.31 1.58 -37.88
C ALA A 12 46.92 1.27 -38.48
N CYS A 13 46.79 0.26 -39.34
CA CYS A 13 45.50 -0.20 -39.85
C CYS A 13 44.68 -1.00 -38.84
N LEU A 14 45.30 -1.74 -37.89
CA LEU A 14 44.54 -2.39 -36.82
C LEU A 14 44.02 -1.39 -35.76
N ALA A 15 44.69 -0.26 -35.58
CA ALA A 15 44.27 0.78 -34.62
C ALA A 15 43.06 1.60 -35.08
N THR A 16 42.74 1.64 -36.39
CA THR A 16 41.58 2.38 -36.93
C THR A 16 40.31 1.53 -37.08
N VAL A 17 40.39 0.22 -36.84
CA VAL A 17 39.22 -0.70 -36.79
C VAL A 17 38.61 -0.76 -35.38
N GLY A 18 39.05 0.11 -34.47
CA GLY A 18 38.47 0.28 -33.14
C GLY A 18 37.02 0.76 -33.20
N CYS A 19 36.12 -0.21 -33.32
CA CYS A 19 34.71 -0.20 -32.96
C CYS A 19 34.02 1.18 -33.00
N ASN A 20 33.84 1.74 -34.19
CA ASN A 20 32.86 2.80 -34.40
C ASN A 20 31.46 2.19 -34.56
N ARG A 21 31.11 1.19 -33.74
CA ARG A 21 29.71 0.91 -33.47
C ARG A 21 29.28 2.10 -32.62
N ARG A 22 28.54 3.04 -33.22
CA ARG A 22 27.47 3.68 -32.46
C ARG A 22 26.66 2.52 -31.91
N GLU A 23 26.97 2.07 -30.70
CA GLU A 23 26.16 1.07 -30.02
C GLU A 23 24.78 1.67 -29.96
N GLN A 24 23.86 1.11 -30.75
CA GLN A 24 22.49 1.56 -30.80
C GLN A 24 21.97 1.36 -29.38
N TRP A 25 21.75 2.47 -28.68
CA TRP A 25 21.11 2.45 -27.39
C TRP A 25 19.65 1.98 -27.60
N PRO A 26 19.09 1.16 -26.71
CA PRO A 26 19.75 0.47 -25.60
C PRO A 26 20.55 -0.77 -26.07
N PHE A 27 21.72 -1.00 -25.47
CA PHE A 27 22.61 -2.15 -25.79
C PHE A 27 22.82 -3.12 -24.62
N ARG A 28 22.17 -2.85 -23.47
CA ARG A 28 22.18 -3.70 -22.28
C ARG A 28 20.77 -3.76 -21.69
N PRO A 29 20.49 -4.72 -20.78
CA PRO A 29 19.17 -4.85 -20.19
C PRO A 29 18.65 -3.57 -19.53
N VAL A 30 17.35 -3.33 -19.68
CA VAL A 30 16.61 -2.25 -19.01
C VAL A 30 15.98 -2.82 -17.74
N THR A 31 15.94 -2.02 -16.68
CA THR A 31 15.25 -2.35 -15.43
C THR A 31 13.94 -1.58 -15.36
N LEU A 32 12.83 -2.27 -15.07
CA LEU A 32 11.54 -1.67 -14.74
C LEU A 32 11.25 -1.88 -13.25
N ILE A 33 11.29 -0.81 -12.48
CA ILE A 33 10.96 -0.84 -11.04
C ILE A 33 9.45 -0.86 -10.88
N CYS A 34 8.94 -1.87 -10.20
CA CYS A 34 7.54 -1.95 -9.77
C CYS A 34 7.47 -1.67 -8.25
N PRO A 35 6.72 -0.66 -7.78
CA PRO A 35 6.66 -0.29 -6.36
C PRO A 35 5.82 -1.25 -5.50
N TRP A 36 5.27 -2.30 -6.10
CA TRP A 36 4.33 -3.24 -5.46
C TRP A 36 4.82 -4.68 -5.51
N SER A 37 4.20 -5.53 -4.68
CA SER A 37 4.57 -6.94 -4.53
C SER A 37 4.36 -7.72 -5.82
N ALA A 38 5.20 -8.74 -6.02
CA ALA A 38 5.04 -9.67 -7.14
C ALA A 38 3.65 -10.34 -7.09
N GLY A 39 3.05 -10.54 -8.27
CA GLY A 39 1.71 -11.13 -8.42
C GLY A 39 0.54 -10.15 -8.31
N GLY A 40 0.75 -8.92 -7.82
CA GLY A 40 -0.28 -7.88 -7.78
C GLY A 40 -0.60 -7.29 -9.16
N GLY A 41 -1.70 -6.53 -9.27
CA GLY A 41 -2.16 -5.93 -10.54
C GLY A 41 -1.08 -5.09 -11.24
N THR A 42 -0.40 -4.22 -10.50
CA THR A 42 0.72 -3.41 -11.04
C THR A 42 1.90 -4.25 -11.50
N ASP A 43 2.23 -5.35 -10.80
CA ASP A 43 3.28 -6.28 -11.21
C ASP A 43 2.91 -7.03 -12.49
N ARG A 44 1.66 -7.49 -12.60
CA ARG A 44 1.15 -8.14 -13.82
C ARG A 44 1.23 -7.21 -15.03
N VAL A 45 0.78 -5.96 -14.89
CA VAL A 45 0.91 -4.94 -15.94
C VAL A 45 2.37 -4.67 -16.26
N SER A 46 3.23 -4.52 -15.25
CA SER A 46 4.66 -4.27 -15.44
C SER A 46 5.35 -5.40 -16.21
N ARG A 47 5.08 -6.66 -15.86
CA ARG A 47 5.66 -7.83 -16.53
C ARG A 47 5.18 -7.96 -17.96
N GLN A 48 3.88 -7.78 -18.21
CA GLN A 48 3.36 -7.81 -19.57
C GLN A 48 3.97 -6.69 -20.41
N PHE A 49 4.07 -5.48 -19.86
CA PHE A 49 4.66 -4.35 -20.54
C PHE A 49 6.14 -4.59 -20.83
N ALA A 50 6.88 -5.14 -19.86
CA ALA A 50 8.29 -5.47 -20.01
C ALA A 50 8.56 -6.49 -21.14
N VAL A 51 7.74 -7.55 -21.24
CA VAL A 51 7.87 -8.55 -22.31
C VAL A 51 7.70 -7.91 -23.70
N GLN A 52 6.72 -7.02 -23.84
CA GLN A 52 6.48 -6.35 -25.12
C GLN A 52 7.54 -5.28 -25.43
N LEU A 53 7.99 -4.56 -24.40
CA LEU A 53 9.06 -3.59 -24.52
C LEU A 53 10.40 -4.27 -24.86
N GLU A 54 10.66 -5.47 -24.35
CA GLU A 54 11.80 -6.29 -24.75
C GLU A 54 11.74 -6.63 -26.25
N SER A 55 10.57 -7.01 -26.76
CA SER A 55 10.38 -7.25 -28.19
C SER A 55 10.59 -5.99 -29.04
N GLU A 56 10.17 -4.81 -28.55
CA GLU A 56 10.33 -3.53 -29.24
C GLU A 56 11.77 -3.02 -29.22
N LEU A 57 12.49 -3.20 -28.10
CA LEU A 57 13.85 -2.69 -27.91
C LEU A 57 14.94 -3.66 -28.36
N GLY A 58 14.65 -4.96 -28.46
CA GLY A 58 15.62 -6.01 -28.77
C GLY A 58 16.63 -6.29 -27.64
N VAL A 59 16.36 -5.81 -26.43
CA VAL A 59 17.16 -6.07 -25.22
C VAL A 59 16.24 -6.49 -24.06
N PRO A 60 16.73 -7.32 -23.11
CA PRO A 60 15.91 -7.78 -21.99
C PRO A 60 15.38 -6.63 -21.13
N VAL A 61 14.12 -6.72 -20.68
CA VAL A 61 13.52 -5.77 -19.73
C VAL A 61 13.13 -6.50 -18.45
N ASN A 62 13.86 -6.24 -17.37
CA ASN A 62 13.70 -6.95 -16.11
C ASN A 62 12.82 -6.17 -15.13
N VAL A 63 11.75 -6.79 -14.65
CA VAL A 63 10.91 -6.21 -13.60
C VAL A 63 11.51 -6.47 -12.22
N VAL A 64 11.71 -5.40 -11.44
CA VAL A 64 12.20 -5.46 -10.05
C VAL A 64 11.15 -4.89 -9.12
N ASN A 65 10.57 -5.75 -8.27
CA ASN A 65 9.64 -5.32 -7.24
C ASN A 65 10.39 -4.67 -6.07
N ALA A 66 10.02 -3.43 -5.73
CA ALA A 66 10.61 -2.64 -4.65
C ALA A 66 9.49 -2.12 -3.74
N THR A 67 9.02 -3.00 -2.84
CA THR A 67 7.88 -2.75 -1.95
C THR A 67 8.25 -2.02 -0.68
N GLY A 68 7.30 -1.31 -0.08
CA GLY A 68 7.42 -0.73 1.26
C GLY A 68 6.81 0.66 1.36
N GLY A 69 6.30 1.01 2.55
CA GLY A 69 5.80 2.35 2.86
C GLY A 69 4.69 2.85 1.93
N GLY A 70 3.77 1.98 1.48
CA GLY A 70 2.71 2.38 0.52
C GLY A 70 3.25 2.79 -0.86
N GLY A 71 4.39 2.23 -1.27
CA GLY A 71 5.03 2.52 -2.56
C GLY A 71 6.20 3.50 -2.46
N VAL A 72 6.46 4.11 -1.30
CA VAL A 72 7.61 5.02 -1.09
C VAL A 72 8.91 4.38 -1.53
N THR A 73 9.18 3.12 -1.16
CA THR A 73 10.45 2.46 -1.47
C THR A 73 10.71 2.37 -2.97
N GLY A 74 9.72 1.96 -3.75
CA GLY A 74 9.85 1.78 -5.20
C GLY A 74 9.93 3.10 -5.95
N HIS A 75 9.06 4.06 -5.61
CA HIS A 75 9.12 5.40 -6.22
C HIS A 75 10.44 6.11 -5.86
N THR A 76 10.91 6.00 -4.61
CA THR A 76 12.22 6.57 -4.22
C THR A 76 13.38 5.97 -4.97
N ARG A 77 13.39 4.65 -5.14
CA ARG A 77 14.42 3.97 -5.91
C ARG A 77 14.39 4.40 -7.38
N GLY A 78 13.20 4.64 -7.92
CA GLY A 78 12.99 5.17 -9.26
C GLY A 78 13.54 6.57 -9.44
N ALA A 79 13.13 7.51 -8.58
CA ALA A 79 13.54 8.92 -8.63
C ALA A 79 15.05 9.11 -8.47
N THR A 80 15.69 8.26 -7.67
CA THR A 80 17.14 8.32 -7.37
C THR A 80 17.98 7.40 -8.26
N ALA A 81 17.38 6.74 -9.25
CA ALA A 81 18.11 5.89 -10.18
C ALA A 81 19.08 6.72 -11.05
N THR A 82 20.10 6.05 -11.58
CA THR A 82 21.01 6.69 -12.54
C THR A 82 20.25 7.12 -13.79
N ALA A 83 20.34 8.40 -14.14
CA ALA A 83 19.66 9.00 -15.28
C ALA A 83 20.33 8.66 -16.63
N ASP A 84 20.59 7.37 -16.87
CA ASP A 84 21.22 6.87 -18.10
C ASP A 84 20.21 6.26 -19.09
N GLY A 85 18.92 6.30 -18.76
CA GLY A 85 17.82 5.78 -19.57
C GLY A 85 17.58 4.27 -19.44
N TYR A 86 18.35 3.55 -18.62
CA TYR A 86 18.18 2.10 -18.44
C TYR A 86 17.30 1.71 -17.25
N THR A 87 16.82 2.68 -16.47
CA THR A 87 15.92 2.43 -15.34
C THR A 87 14.61 3.15 -15.55
N LEU A 88 13.54 2.38 -15.72
CA LEU A 88 12.16 2.84 -15.78
C LEU A 88 11.49 2.61 -14.43
N THR A 89 10.51 3.44 -14.10
CA THR A 89 9.66 3.26 -12.93
C THR A 89 8.21 3.12 -13.37
N MET A 90 7.54 2.04 -12.94
CA MET A 90 6.09 1.93 -13.01
C MET A 90 5.50 2.77 -11.88
N ALA A 91 5.18 4.02 -12.17
CA ALA A 91 4.53 4.90 -11.22
C ALA A 91 3.06 4.55 -11.09
N THR A 92 2.54 4.73 -9.88
CA THR A 92 1.13 4.59 -9.56
C THR A 92 0.59 5.86 -8.91
N VAL A 93 -0.74 5.94 -8.80
CA VAL A 93 -1.48 7.06 -8.21
C VAL A 93 -0.92 7.59 -6.88
N GLU A 94 -0.31 6.71 -6.08
CA GLU A 94 0.33 7.08 -4.82
C GLU A 94 1.42 8.15 -4.99
N LEU A 95 2.11 8.23 -6.14
CA LEU A 95 3.11 9.25 -6.39
C LEU A 95 2.57 10.67 -6.17
N ASN A 96 1.32 10.92 -6.53
CA ASN A 96 0.64 12.20 -6.31
C ASN A 96 0.14 12.42 -4.87
N MET A 97 0.31 11.44 -3.98
CA MET A 97 -0.25 11.45 -2.62
C MET A 97 0.82 11.36 -1.53
N LEU A 98 1.98 10.75 -1.83
CA LEU A 98 3.01 10.43 -0.84
C LEU A 98 3.52 11.66 -0.08
N HIS A 99 3.76 12.76 -0.79
CA HIS A 99 4.33 13.97 -0.19
C HIS A 99 3.28 14.77 0.61
N TRP A 100 2.03 14.85 0.14
CA TRP A 100 0.91 15.41 0.91
C TRP A 100 0.69 14.69 2.23
N ARG A 101 0.95 13.38 2.27
CA ARG A 101 0.90 12.55 3.48
C ARG A 101 2.16 12.62 4.34
N SER A 102 3.13 13.46 3.99
CA SER A 102 4.42 13.57 4.68
C SER A 102 5.19 12.25 4.79
N LEU A 103 5.00 11.33 3.83
CA LEU A 103 5.67 10.03 3.83
C LEU A 103 7.06 10.09 3.16
N CYS A 104 7.22 10.96 2.16
CA CYS A 104 8.44 11.11 1.37
C CYS A 104 8.44 12.48 0.68
N PRO A 105 9.60 13.13 0.47
CA PRO A 105 9.67 14.40 -0.26
C PRO A 105 9.50 14.27 -1.78
N ILE A 106 9.41 13.05 -2.33
CA ILE A 106 9.30 12.83 -3.77
C ILE A 106 7.92 13.24 -4.28
N THR A 107 7.94 14.02 -5.35
CA THR A 107 6.79 14.52 -6.10
C THR A 107 6.86 14.02 -7.54
N PRO A 108 5.81 14.20 -8.35
CA PRO A 108 5.87 13.93 -9.78
C PRO A 108 7.04 14.63 -10.50
N ASP A 109 7.38 15.86 -10.09
CA ASP A 109 8.51 16.63 -10.64
C ASP A 109 9.88 15.95 -10.46
N SER A 110 9.97 14.96 -9.56
CA SER A 110 11.19 14.15 -9.39
C SER A 110 11.46 13.21 -10.57
N PHE A 111 10.59 13.21 -11.60
CA PHE A 111 10.62 12.30 -12.73
C PHE A 111 10.37 13.01 -14.07
N GLU A 112 10.83 12.39 -15.16
CA GLU A 112 10.43 12.72 -16.53
C GLU A 112 9.37 11.70 -17.02
N PRO A 113 8.14 12.13 -17.35
CA PRO A 113 7.08 11.22 -17.80
C PRO A 113 7.30 10.70 -19.22
N LEU A 114 7.03 9.40 -19.40
CA LEU A 114 7.09 8.74 -20.70
C LEU A 114 5.70 8.54 -21.29
N ALA A 115 4.83 7.84 -20.56
CA ALA A 115 3.43 7.66 -20.93
C ALA A 115 2.62 7.13 -19.74
N MET A 116 1.35 7.53 -19.69
CA MET A 116 0.33 6.80 -18.94
C MET A 116 -0.12 5.60 -19.77
N ILE A 117 -0.39 4.47 -19.13
CA ILE A 117 -0.76 3.22 -19.82
C ILE A 117 -2.04 2.56 -19.29
N ASN A 118 -2.53 3.01 -18.14
CA ASN A 118 -3.70 2.47 -17.47
C ASN A 118 -4.34 3.57 -16.62
N GLN A 119 -5.67 3.64 -16.64
CA GLN A 119 -6.45 4.37 -15.65
C GLN A 119 -7.70 3.58 -15.30
N ASP A 120 -7.73 3.01 -14.10
CA ASP A 120 -8.82 2.23 -13.55
C ASP A 120 -9.68 3.13 -12.63
N PRO A 121 -10.90 3.51 -13.05
CA PRO A 121 -11.77 4.36 -12.23
C PRO A 121 -12.25 3.62 -10.98
N ALA A 122 -12.43 4.38 -9.90
CA ALA A 122 -13.04 3.88 -8.68
C ALA A 122 -14.53 3.59 -8.93
N ALA A 123 -15.07 2.61 -8.20
CA ALA A 123 -16.47 2.25 -8.23
C ALA A 123 -16.96 1.89 -6.82
N ILE A 124 -18.27 1.95 -6.61
CA ILE A 124 -18.92 1.59 -5.35
C ILE A 124 -19.60 0.23 -5.50
N PHE A 125 -19.26 -0.68 -4.59
CA PHE A 125 -19.80 -2.02 -4.52
C PHE A 125 -20.53 -2.24 -3.21
N VAL A 126 -21.60 -3.03 -3.29
CA VAL A 126 -22.43 -3.47 -2.17
C VAL A 126 -22.77 -4.95 -2.35
N SER A 127 -23.24 -5.62 -1.30
CA SER A 127 -23.76 -6.98 -1.42
C SER A 127 -24.91 -7.06 -2.44
N ALA A 128 -25.00 -8.16 -3.19
CA ALA A 128 -26.09 -8.37 -4.14
C ALA A 128 -27.48 -8.34 -3.48
N ASP A 129 -27.57 -8.75 -2.22
CA ASP A 129 -28.79 -8.75 -1.40
C ASP A 129 -29.15 -7.37 -0.83
N SER A 130 -28.30 -6.37 -1.01
CA SER A 130 -28.58 -5.02 -0.53
C SER A 130 -29.78 -4.40 -1.25
N ALA A 131 -30.50 -3.55 -0.52
CA ALA A 131 -31.66 -2.83 -1.03
C ALA A 131 -31.29 -1.74 -2.07
N TRP A 132 -30.01 -1.34 -2.13
CA TRP A 132 -29.54 -0.28 -3.01
C TRP A 132 -29.27 -0.83 -4.42
N GLN A 133 -29.88 -0.21 -5.43
CA GLN A 133 -29.70 -0.57 -6.85
C GLN A 133 -28.91 0.48 -7.62
N SER A 134 -28.79 1.68 -7.05
CA SER A 134 -28.06 2.81 -7.59
C SER A 134 -27.28 3.54 -6.49
N VAL A 135 -26.34 4.39 -6.88
CA VAL A 135 -25.63 5.27 -5.95
C VAL A 135 -26.62 6.22 -5.26
N ARG A 136 -27.68 6.64 -5.96
CA ARG A 136 -28.73 7.51 -5.40
C ARG A 136 -29.52 6.85 -4.27
N ASP A 137 -29.82 5.56 -4.38
CA ASP A 137 -30.48 4.84 -3.29
C ASP A 137 -29.60 4.83 -2.03
N LEU A 138 -28.29 4.65 -2.23
CA LEU A 138 -27.33 4.68 -1.14
C LEU A 138 -27.15 6.09 -0.55
N GLU A 139 -27.17 7.15 -1.35
CA GLU A 139 -27.14 8.52 -0.81
C GLU A 139 -28.40 8.84 0.02
N VAL A 140 -29.57 8.32 -0.36
CA VAL A 140 -30.80 8.49 0.43
C VAL A 140 -30.64 7.84 1.80
N GLU A 141 -30.11 6.61 1.83
CA GLU A 141 -29.81 5.92 3.09
C GLU A 141 -28.81 6.70 3.94
N LEU A 142 -27.69 7.16 3.36
CA LEU A 142 -26.66 7.90 4.08
C LEU A 142 -27.16 9.23 4.68
N ARG A 143 -28.21 9.85 4.09
CA ARG A 143 -28.85 11.05 4.64
C ARG A 143 -29.84 10.75 5.76
N GLN A 144 -30.44 9.57 5.76
CA GLN A 144 -31.51 9.19 6.69
C GLN A 144 -30.99 8.40 7.89
N SER A 145 -29.93 7.61 7.69
CA SER A 145 -29.39 6.73 8.72
C SER A 145 -28.80 7.54 9.88
N THR A 146 -29.14 7.12 11.09
CA THR A 146 -28.51 7.61 12.32
C THR A 146 -27.22 6.86 12.65
N GLU A 147 -26.99 5.72 12.00
CA GLU A 147 -25.79 4.90 12.16
C GLU A 147 -24.91 5.01 10.91
N SER A 148 -23.59 5.00 11.12
CA SER A 148 -22.64 5.10 10.02
C SER A 148 -22.49 3.75 9.32
N LEU A 149 -22.52 3.77 7.98
CA LEU A 149 -22.23 2.58 7.18
C LEU A 149 -20.72 2.32 7.18
N ARG A 150 -20.30 1.05 7.21
CA ARG A 150 -18.89 0.68 7.19
C ARG A 150 -18.45 0.52 5.74
N ALA A 151 -17.41 1.27 5.38
CA ALA A 151 -16.81 1.20 4.06
C ALA A 151 -15.33 0.80 4.12
N SER A 152 -14.84 0.15 3.08
CA SER A 152 -13.42 -0.15 2.92
C SER A 152 -13.01 -0.26 1.45
N GLY A 153 -11.77 -0.66 1.21
CA GLY A 153 -11.22 -0.93 -0.11
C GLY A 153 -9.70 -0.79 -0.14
N THR A 154 -9.17 0.05 0.74
CA THR A 154 -7.73 0.22 0.95
C THR A 154 -7.46 0.79 2.34
N ALA A 155 -6.19 0.86 2.71
CA ALA A 155 -5.79 1.49 3.96
C ALA A 155 -6.25 2.95 4.01
N ALA A 156 -6.46 3.47 5.22
CA ALA A 156 -6.85 4.87 5.39
C ALA A 156 -5.92 5.83 4.62
N GLY A 157 -6.54 6.73 3.87
CA GLY A 157 -5.89 7.73 3.01
C GLY A 157 -5.33 7.18 1.70
N GLY A 158 -5.59 5.92 1.35
CA GLY A 158 -5.33 5.42 -0.01
C GLY A 158 -6.36 5.92 -1.02
N ILE A 159 -6.13 5.65 -2.30
CA ILE A 159 -6.93 6.19 -3.41
C ILE A 159 -8.43 5.88 -3.30
N TRP A 160 -8.80 4.67 -2.87
CA TRP A 160 -10.22 4.30 -2.72
C TRP A 160 -10.90 4.98 -1.53
N HIS A 161 -10.14 5.34 -0.50
CA HIS A 161 -10.66 6.17 0.59
C HIS A 161 -10.94 7.60 0.11
N LEU A 162 -9.99 8.19 -0.63
CA LEU A 162 -10.16 9.50 -1.25
C LEU A 162 -11.34 9.52 -2.21
N ALA A 163 -11.53 8.43 -2.95
CA ALA A 163 -12.63 8.29 -3.88
C ALA A 163 -14.00 8.35 -3.20
N LEU A 164 -14.15 7.63 -2.09
CA LEU A 164 -15.35 7.68 -1.27
C LEU A 164 -15.56 9.07 -0.65
N LEU A 165 -14.51 9.67 -0.08
CA LEU A 165 -14.63 10.98 0.56
C LEU A 165 -14.99 12.10 -0.41
N GLY A 166 -14.36 12.13 -1.58
CA GLY A 166 -14.73 13.12 -2.59
C GLY A 166 -16.15 12.90 -3.14
N TRP A 167 -16.65 11.66 -3.16
CA TRP A 167 -18.06 11.42 -3.46
C TRP A 167 -18.98 12.00 -2.38
N LEU A 168 -18.68 11.76 -1.09
CA LEU A 168 -19.47 12.31 0.01
C LEU A 168 -19.50 13.84 -0.04
N ASP A 169 -18.34 14.48 -0.23
CA ASP A 169 -18.20 15.93 -0.37
C ASP A 169 -19.02 16.47 -1.55
N ARG A 170 -18.88 15.88 -2.74
CA ARG A 170 -19.63 16.30 -3.95
C ARG A 170 -21.13 16.07 -3.88
N SER A 171 -21.58 15.25 -2.93
CA SER A 171 -23.00 14.91 -2.75
C SER A 171 -23.62 15.59 -1.53
N ASP A 172 -22.88 16.51 -0.90
CA ASP A 172 -23.23 17.19 0.35
C ASP A 172 -23.64 16.20 1.46
N LEU A 173 -22.96 15.05 1.53
CA LEU A 173 -23.20 14.02 2.53
C LEU A 173 -22.31 14.24 3.76
N PRO A 174 -22.82 14.01 4.99
CA PRO A 174 -21.98 14.07 6.19
C PRO A 174 -20.91 12.99 6.13
N ASN A 175 -19.64 13.33 6.33
CA ASN A 175 -18.58 12.31 6.34
C ASN A 175 -18.75 11.27 7.45
N GLU A 176 -19.40 11.63 8.55
CA GLU A 176 -19.75 10.73 9.65
C GLU A 176 -20.81 9.68 9.27
N SER A 177 -21.49 9.83 8.13
CA SER A 177 -22.43 8.81 7.61
C SER A 177 -21.72 7.53 7.16
N VAL A 178 -20.39 7.58 6.98
CA VAL A 178 -19.57 6.42 6.62
C VAL A 178 -18.34 6.31 7.52
N THR A 179 -18.17 5.15 8.16
CA THR A 179 -16.94 4.78 8.86
C THR A 179 -15.99 4.05 7.92
N TRP A 180 -14.81 4.60 7.66
CA TRP A 180 -13.78 3.91 6.89
C TRP A 180 -13.03 2.86 7.75
N VAL A 181 -13.26 1.59 7.47
CA VAL A 181 -12.53 0.47 8.06
C VAL A 181 -11.25 0.25 7.26
N SER A 182 -10.09 0.53 7.86
CA SER A 182 -8.80 0.47 7.17
C SER A 182 -8.32 -0.98 6.95
N ILE A 183 -8.68 -1.57 5.81
CA ILE A 183 -8.23 -2.89 5.36
C ILE A 183 -7.21 -2.72 4.23
N ASN A 184 -6.12 -3.48 4.27
CA ASN A 184 -5.04 -3.38 3.29
C ASN A 184 -5.39 -4.06 1.96
N GLY A 185 -6.25 -3.41 1.16
CA GLY A 185 -6.51 -3.73 -0.24
C GLY A 185 -7.93 -4.24 -0.53
N ALA A 186 -8.30 -4.21 -1.82
CA ALA A 186 -9.67 -4.46 -2.26
C ALA A 186 -10.11 -5.91 -2.02
N ALA A 187 -9.25 -6.89 -2.30
CA ALA A 187 -9.60 -8.30 -2.15
C ALA A 187 -10.05 -8.69 -0.71
N PRO A 188 -9.30 -8.37 0.36
CA PRO A 188 -9.78 -8.63 1.73
C PRO A 188 -11.00 -7.76 2.10
N SER A 189 -11.12 -6.53 1.60
CA SER A 189 -12.34 -5.72 1.81
C SER A 189 -13.58 -6.35 1.18
N LEU A 190 -13.45 -6.91 -0.03
CA LEU A 190 -14.54 -7.62 -0.70
C LEU A 190 -14.92 -8.92 0.02
N GLN A 191 -13.95 -9.62 0.62
CA GLN A 191 -14.24 -10.77 1.48
C GLN A 191 -15.04 -10.36 2.72
N GLU A 192 -14.68 -9.24 3.34
CA GLU A 192 -15.40 -8.71 4.50
C GLU A 192 -16.82 -8.23 4.15
N LEU A 193 -17.00 -7.64 2.96
CA LEU A 193 -18.31 -7.32 2.40
C LEU A 193 -19.19 -8.57 2.28
N MET A 194 -18.63 -9.66 1.73
CA MET A 194 -19.33 -10.94 1.62
C MET A 194 -19.65 -11.56 2.99
N ALA A 195 -18.81 -11.32 3.99
CA ALA A 195 -19.03 -11.76 5.36
C ALA A 195 -20.06 -10.91 6.12
N GLY A 196 -20.53 -9.79 5.55
CA GLY A 196 -21.43 -8.83 6.22
C GLY A 196 -20.72 -7.90 7.22
N GLY A 197 -19.38 -7.83 7.17
CA GLY A 197 -18.58 -6.94 7.99
C GLY A 197 -18.43 -5.53 7.42
N LEU A 198 -18.83 -5.32 6.17
CA LEU A 198 -18.92 -4.02 5.50
C LEU A 198 -20.23 -3.92 4.74
N GLU A 199 -20.75 -2.71 4.62
CA GLU A 199 -21.89 -2.42 3.74
C GLU A 199 -21.42 -1.93 2.37
N ILE A 200 -20.26 -1.28 2.32
CA ILE A 200 -19.73 -0.61 1.12
C ILE A 200 -18.27 -1.01 0.89
N VAL A 201 -17.91 -1.30 -0.36
CA VAL A 201 -16.51 -1.37 -0.78
C VAL A 201 -16.28 -0.42 -1.94
N CYS A 202 -15.25 0.41 -1.84
CA CYS A 202 -14.75 1.22 -2.93
C CYS A 202 -13.50 0.56 -3.52
N CYS A 203 -13.54 0.17 -4.79
CA CYS A 203 -12.37 -0.36 -5.50
C CYS A 203 -12.58 -0.22 -7.01
N SER A 204 -11.68 -0.78 -7.82
CA SER A 204 -11.88 -0.82 -9.27
C SER A 204 -12.67 -2.06 -9.70
N ILE A 205 -13.42 -1.96 -10.80
CA ILE A 205 -14.18 -3.10 -11.39
C ILE A 205 -13.32 -4.35 -11.60
N PRO A 206 -12.06 -4.27 -12.09
CA PRO A 206 -11.22 -5.44 -12.29
C PRO A 206 -10.91 -6.20 -10.99
N GLU A 207 -10.81 -5.49 -9.87
CA GLU A 207 -10.56 -6.09 -8.55
C GLU A 207 -11.79 -6.83 -8.02
N ALA A 208 -13.00 -6.38 -8.39
CA ALA A 208 -14.28 -6.93 -7.99
C ALA A 208 -14.85 -7.95 -8.99
N ARG A 209 -14.28 -8.06 -10.20
CA ARG A 209 -14.84 -8.77 -11.35
C ARG A 209 -15.32 -10.18 -11.04
N ALA A 210 -14.51 -10.97 -10.34
CA ALA A 210 -14.85 -12.36 -10.03
C ALA A 210 -16.14 -12.49 -9.20
N LEU A 211 -16.39 -11.55 -8.28
CA LEU A 211 -17.59 -11.55 -7.44
C LEU A 211 -18.79 -10.95 -8.15
N ILE A 212 -18.58 -9.98 -9.05
CA ILE A 212 -19.63 -9.46 -9.94
C ILE A 212 -20.14 -10.58 -10.85
N ASP A 213 -19.21 -11.31 -11.50
CA ASP A 213 -19.55 -12.41 -12.40
C ASP A 213 -20.24 -13.57 -11.64
N ALA A 214 -19.93 -13.76 -10.36
CA ALA A 214 -20.59 -14.72 -9.49
C ALA A 214 -21.98 -14.27 -9.02
N GLY A 215 -22.35 -13.00 -9.21
CA GLY A 215 -23.61 -12.42 -8.74
C GLY A 215 -23.68 -12.17 -7.24
N GLU A 216 -22.53 -12.20 -6.56
CA GLU A 216 -22.42 -12.08 -5.09
C GLU A 216 -22.42 -10.62 -4.64
N ILE A 217 -21.98 -9.70 -5.51
CA ILE A 217 -21.95 -8.26 -5.26
C ILE A 217 -22.53 -7.48 -6.43
N ARG A 218 -22.94 -6.24 -6.17
CA ARG A 218 -23.44 -5.29 -7.18
C ARG A 218 -22.56 -4.05 -7.23
N CYS A 219 -22.24 -3.61 -8.44
CA CYS A 219 -21.63 -2.31 -8.69
C CYS A 219 -22.72 -1.24 -8.86
N LEU A 220 -22.77 -0.25 -7.96
CA LEU A 220 -23.78 0.82 -8.00
C LEU A 220 -23.42 1.94 -8.99
N GLY A 221 -22.14 2.16 -9.21
CA GLY A 221 -21.67 3.13 -10.20
C GLY A 221 -20.16 3.24 -10.26
N VAL A 222 -19.68 3.81 -11.36
CA VAL A 222 -18.26 4.07 -11.62
C VAL A 222 -17.97 5.58 -11.65
N MET A 223 -16.89 5.99 -10.99
CA MET A 223 -16.42 7.37 -10.87
C MET A 223 -15.57 7.76 -12.08
N SER A 224 -16.17 7.70 -13.26
CA SER A 224 -15.58 8.07 -14.54
C SER A 224 -16.52 8.92 -15.38
N LYS A 225 -15.96 9.64 -16.36
CA LYS A 225 -16.76 10.46 -17.29
C LYS A 225 -17.62 9.60 -18.22
N GLU A 226 -17.08 8.47 -18.64
CA GLU A 226 -17.71 7.51 -19.55
C GLU A 226 -17.80 6.14 -18.89
N ARG A 227 -18.79 5.33 -19.29
CA ARG A 227 -18.95 3.97 -18.79
C ARG A 227 -17.72 3.13 -19.11
N SER A 228 -17.38 2.20 -18.21
CA SER A 228 -16.28 1.28 -18.46
C SER A 228 -16.63 0.29 -19.58
N PRO A 229 -15.78 0.11 -20.60
CA PRO A 229 -15.99 -0.93 -21.60
C PRO A 229 -16.05 -2.35 -21.01
N ALA A 230 -15.45 -2.56 -19.83
CA ALA A 230 -15.45 -3.85 -19.13
C ALA A 230 -16.78 -4.15 -18.42
N ALA A 231 -17.62 -3.14 -18.21
CA ALA A 231 -18.91 -3.20 -17.53
C ALA A 231 -19.86 -2.11 -18.08
N PRO A 232 -20.27 -2.20 -19.36
CA PRO A 232 -21.08 -1.17 -20.02
C PRO A 232 -22.49 -1.00 -19.42
N GLU A 233 -22.96 -1.99 -18.66
CA GLU A 233 -24.22 -1.95 -17.92
C GLU A 233 -24.16 -1.03 -16.70
N VAL A 234 -22.98 -0.84 -16.10
CA VAL A 234 -22.79 -0.02 -14.91
C VAL A 234 -22.84 1.46 -15.28
N ALA A 235 -23.75 2.20 -14.65
CA ALA A 235 -23.87 3.63 -14.84
C ALA A 235 -22.68 4.39 -14.24
N THR A 236 -22.31 5.52 -14.84
CA THR A 236 -21.35 6.42 -14.21
C THR A 236 -22.01 7.22 -13.08
N PHE A 237 -21.18 7.84 -12.24
CA PHE A 237 -21.64 8.83 -11.26
C PHE A 237 -22.24 10.05 -11.96
N ALA A 238 -21.64 10.48 -13.07
CA ALA A 238 -22.11 11.61 -13.86
C ALA A 238 -23.51 11.36 -14.46
N GLU A 239 -23.79 10.16 -14.97
CA GLU A 239 -25.12 9.74 -15.44
C GLU A 239 -26.16 9.72 -14.32
N GLN A 240 -25.70 9.53 -13.07
CA GLN A 240 -26.53 9.59 -11.88
C GLN A 240 -26.60 11.02 -11.29
N GLY A 241 -26.00 12.02 -11.95
CA GLY A 241 -26.05 13.44 -11.56
C GLY A 241 -25.06 13.84 -10.47
N ILE A 242 -23.94 13.10 -10.34
CA ILE A 242 -22.86 13.37 -9.39
C ILE A 242 -21.60 13.67 -10.21
N ASP A 243 -21.11 14.91 -10.17
CA ASP A 243 -19.88 15.30 -10.88
C ASP A 243 -18.65 14.94 -10.05
N TRP A 244 -18.29 13.66 -10.09
CA TRP A 244 -17.14 13.11 -9.40
C TRP A 244 -16.47 12.03 -10.23
N SER A 245 -15.16 12.18 -10.45
CA SER A 245 -14.34 11.17 -11.12
C SER A 245 -12.99 11.05 -10.46
N ILE A 246 -12.56 9.82 -10.23
CA ILE A 246 -11.28 9.51 -9.59
C ILE A 246 -10.95 8.06 -9.88
N GLY A 247 -9.67 7.75 -9.98
CA GLY A 247 -9.22 6.40 -10.30
C GLY A 247 -7.76 6.20 -9.95
N ALA A 248 -7.37 4.92 -9.90
CA ALA A 248 -5.97 4.58 -9.91
C ALA A 248 -5.44 4.71 -11.34
N TRP A 249 -4.22 5.19 -11.48
CA TRP A 249 -3.53 5.24 -12.77
C TRP A 249 -2.17 4.57 -12.65
N ARG A 250 -1.64 4.12 -13.79
CA ARG A 250 -0.28 3.61 -13.91
C ARG A 250 0.40 4.21 -15.13
N GLY A 251 1.66 4.58 -14.96
CA GLY A 251 2.46 5.15 -16.04
C GLY A 251 3.93 4.84 -15.89
N LEU A 252 4.68 5.01 -16.99
CA LEU A 252 6.12 4.84 -17.00
C LEU A 252 6.82 6.19 -16.88
N LEU A 253 7.81 6.23 -15.98
CA LEU A 253 8.60 7.41 -15.68
C LEU A 253 10.10 7.09 -15.79
N PHE A 254 10.88 8.11 -16.14
CA PHE A 254 12.33 8.17 -15.95
C PHE A 254 12.71 9.02 -14.74
N PRO A 255 13.86 8.80 -14.10
CA PRO A 255 14.44 9.80 -13.21
C PRO A 255 14.77 11.07 -13.99
N GLN A 256 14.82 12.21 -13.31
CA GLN A 256 15.23 13.48 -13.92
C GLN A 256 16.65 13.42 -14.50
N GLY A 257 16.86 14.10 -15.63
CA GLY A 257 18.18 14.29 -16.24
C GLY A 257 18.62 13.22 -17.25
N VAL A 258 17.70 12.37 -17.73
CA VAL A 258 18.01 11.40 -18.79
C VAL A 258 18.36 12.15 -20.10
N PRO A 259 19.40 11.74 -20.84
CA PRO A 259 19.73 12.36 -22.14
C PRO A 259 18.53 12.37 -23.10
N ALA A 260 18.25 13.54 -23.68
CA ALA A 260 17.03 13.77 -24.46
C ALA A 260 16.87 12.84 -25.67
N ASP A 261 17.96 12.37 -26.27
CA ASP A 261 17.94 11.37 -27.34
C ASP A 261 17.41 10.02 -26.85
N ARG A 262 17.85 9.57 -25.67
CA ARG A 262 17.40 8.33 -25.02
C ARG A 262 15.95 8.44 -24.55
N ALA A 263 15.60 9.57 -23.94
CA ALA A 263 14.22 9.85 -23.51
C ALA A 263 13.24 9.78 -24.69
N ARG A 264 13.56 10.44 -25.81
CA ARG A 264 12.74 10.38 -27.03
C ARG A 264 12.60 8.97 -27.60
N GLN A 265 13.70 8.21 -27.66
CA GLN A 265 13.68 6.86 -28.19
C GLN A 265 12.83 5.93 -27.30
N MET A 266 12.98 6.03 -25.97
CA MET A 266 12.15 5.25 -25.05
C MET A 266 10.68 5.66 -25.10
N ARG A 267 10.37 6.97 -25.14
CA ARG A 267 8.99 7.47 -25.24
C ARG A 267 8.29 6.87 -26.46
N ARG A 268 8.97 6.81 -27.60
CA ARG A 268 8.47 6.16 -28.81
C ARG A 268 8.23 4.66 -28.60
N ALA A 269 9.19 3.93 -28.02
CA ALA A 269 9.05 2.49 -27.77
C ALA A 269 7.90 2.19 -26.80
N VAL A 270 7.79 2.95 -25.71
CA VAL A 270 6.70 2.87 -24.73
C VAL A 270 5.35 3.12 -25.38
N LEU A 271 5.23 4.15 -26.22
CA LEU A 271 3.98 4.44 -26.92
C LEU A 271 3.62 3.36 -27.94
N ASN A 272 4.60 2.78 -28.65
CA ASN A 272 4.37 1.67 -29.56
C ASN A 272 3.80 0.45 -28.81
N VAL A 273 4.40 0.10 -27.67
CA VAL A 273 3.91 -0.99 -26.82
C VAL A 273 2.53 -0.70 -26.26
N ALA A 274 2.31 0.50 -25.71
CA ALA A 274 1.03 0.90 -25.12
C ALA A 274 -0.12 0.88 -26.14
N ASN A 275 0.17 1.13 -27.43
CA ASN A 275 -0.81 1.10 -28.51
C ASN A 275 -0.90 -0.25 -29.25
N SER A 276 -0.07 -1.23 -28.89
CA SER A 276 -0.07 -2.55 -29.52
C SER A 276 -1.38 -3.31 -29.27
N ASN A 277 -1.71 -4.22 -30.20
CA ASN A 277 -2.89 -5.08 -30.05
C ASN A 277 -2.72 -6.07 -28.90
N GLU A 278 -1.50 -6.56 -28.70
CA GLU A 278 -1.13 -7.51 -27.66
C GLU A 278 -1.31 -6.90 -26.27
N PHE A 279 -0.86 -5.66 -26.06
CA PHE A 279 -1.11 -4.95 -24.80
C PHE A 279 -2.59 -4.64 -24.60
N ARG A 280 -3.28 -4.14 -25.63
CA ARG A 280 -4.71 -3.86 -25.57
C ARG A 280 -5.53 -5.11 -25.21
N GLN A 281 -5.22 -6.26 -25.81
CA GLN A 281 -5.90 -7.52 -25.53
C GLN A 281 -5.61 -8.01 -24.12
N PHE A 282 -4.37 -7.89 -23.64
CA PHE A 282 -4.04 -8.22 -22.26
C PHE A 282 -4.81 -7.38 -21.26
N MET A 283 -4.88 -6.06 -21.49
CA MET A 283 -5.60 -5.12 -20.63
C MET A 283 -7.08 -5.49 -20.57
N ALA A 284 -7.71 -5.67 -21.73
CA ALA A 284 -9.12 -6.07 -21.81
C ALA A 284 -9.39 -7.42 -21.12
N THR A 285 -8.57 -8.44 -21.37
CA THR A 285 -8.75 -9.78 -20.77
C THR A 285 -8.49 -9.78 -19.27
N SER A 286 -7.60 -8.91 -18.79
CA SER A 286 -7.32 -8.74 -17.36
C SER A 286 -8.31 -7.79 -16.67
N GLY A 287 -9.26 -7.21 -17.42
CA GLY A 287 -10.24 -6.24 -16.95
C GLY A 287 -9.73 -4.80 -16.84
N PHE A 288 -8.42 -4.55 -16.92
CA PHE A 288 -7.84 -3.23 -16.77
C PHE A 288 -8.28 -2.27 -17.88
N GLN A 289 -8.53 -1.02 -17.50
CA GLN A 289 -8.91 0.01 -18.44
C GLN A 289 -7.65 0.65 -19.06
N LEU A 290 -7.50 0.43 -20.37
CA LEU A 290 -6.43 1.03 -21.15
C LEU A 290 -6.69 2.53 -21.29
N ALA A 291 -5.77 3.34 -20.78
CA ALA A 291 -5.76 4.79 -20.97
C ALA A 291 -4.33 5.19 -21.33
N VAL A 292 -4.12 5.57 -22.59
CA VAL A 292 -2.81 5.96 -23.11
C VAL A 292 -2.77 7.48 -23.20
N ALA A 293 -1.83 8.09 -22.48
CA ALA A 293 -1.47 9.48 -22.61
C ALA A 293 0.03 9.56 -22.88
N ASP A 294 0.44 10.37 -23.85
CA ASP A 294 1.87 10.57 -24.13
C ASP A 294 2.57 11.34 -23.00
N GLY A 295 3.89 11.55 -23.13
CA GLY A 295 4.68 12.18 -22.08
C GLY A 295 4.18 13.56 -21.67
N ASP A 296 3.75 14.40 -22.62
CA ASP A 296 3.33 15.77 -22.34
C ASP A 296 1.92 15.79 -21.74
N GLN A 297 1.02 14.95 -22.25
CA GLN A 297 -0.31 14.75 -21.67
C GLN A 297 -0.23 14.15 -20.27
N PHE A 298 0.69 13.22 -20.06
CA PHE A 298 0.88 12.57 -18.78
C PHE A 298 1.52 13.51 -17.75
N ASP A 299 2.44 14.38 -18.16
CA ASP A 299 2.98 15.45 -17.32
C ASP A 299 1.88 16.39 -16.81
N ALA A 300 1.04 16.89 -17.72
CA ALA A 300 -0.10 17.72 -17.36
C ALA A 300 -1.09 17.00 -16.42
N PHE A 301 -1.34 15.71 -16.69
CA PHE A 301 -2.20 14.88 -15.83
C PHE A 301 -1.60 14.71 -14.43
N LEU A 302 -0.29 14.45 -14.33
CA LEU A 302 0.41 14.32 -13.05
C LEU A 302 0.31 15.62 -12.24
N ALA A 303 0.58 16.76 -12.86
CA ALA A 303 0.51 18.06 -12.20
C ALA A 303 -0.90 18.39 -11.71
N GLN A 304 -1.93 18.14 -12.53
CA GLN A 304 -3.33 18.37 -12.14
C GLN A 304 -3.74 17.44 -11.00
N THR A 305 -3.46 16.15 -11.12
CA THR A 305 -3.84 15.14 -10.12
C THR A 305 -3.13 15.38 -8.79
N ASP A 306 -1.89 15.88 -8.82
CA ASP A 306 -1.14 16.28 -7.63
C ASP A 306 -1.85 17.39 -6.85
N ALA A 307 -2.28 18.44 -7.56
CA ALA A 307 -3.01 19.55 -6.98
C ALA A 307 -4.36 19.11 -6.42
N ASP A 308 -5.14 18.33 -7.19
CA ASP A 308 -6.45 17.83 -6.79
C ASP A 308 -6.35 16.99 -5.51
N PHE A 309 -5.37 16.07 -5.43
CA PHE A 309 -5.15 15.28 -4.21
C PHE A 309 -4.64 16.12 -3.05
N GLY A 310 -3.86 17.16 -3.32
CA GLY A 310 -3.46 18.13 -2.32
C GLY A 310 -4.65 18.85 -1.69
N GLU A 311 -5.64 19.24 -2.47
CA GLU A 311 -6.87 19.83 -1.95
C GLU A 311 -7.61 18.83 -1.05
N ILE A 312 -7.85 17.61 -1.53
CA ILE A 312 -8.60 16.58 -0.78
C ILE A 312 -7.88 16.18 0.51
N LEU A 313 -6.57 15.90 0.44
CA LEU A 313 -5.79 15.43 1.60
C LEU A 313 -5.61 16.50 2.68
N ASN A 314 -5.66 17.78 2.33
CA ASN A 314 -5.55 18.88 3.28
C ASN A 314 -6.89 19.28 3.91
N GLN A 315 -8.02 18.74 3.43
CA GLN A 315 -9.32 19.00 4.01
C GLN A 315 -9.38 18.58 5.50
N PRO A 316 -10.08 19.33 6.37
CA PRO A 316 -10.22 19.01 7.80
C PRO A 316 -10.71 17.58 8.06
N GLN A 317 -11.51 17.04 7.17
CA GLN A 317 -12.10 15.71 7.28
C GLN A 317 -11.07 14.60 7.02
N MET A 318 -10.03 14.86 6.21
CA MET A 318 -8.88 13.96 6.08
C MET A 318 -7.90 14.05 7.25
N LYS A 319 -7.97 15.11 8.06
CA LYS A 319 -7.22 15.24 9.32
C LYS A 319 -7.85 14.47 10.49
N GLN A 320 -8.87 13.65 10.24
CA GLN A 320 -9.49 12.84 11.29
C GLN A 320 -8.46 11.87 11.92
N HIS A 321 -8.17 12.15 13.20
CA HIS A 321 -7.39 11.38 14.16
C HIS A 321 -6.21 10.59 13.58
N THR A 322 -5.17 11.30 13.11
CA THR A 322 -3.83 10.77 13.40
C THR A 322 -3.79 10.62 14.92
N SER A 323 -3.76 9.38 15.41
CA SER A 323 -3.55 9.15 16.82
C SER A 323 -2.38 10.03 17.25
N VAL A 324 -2.49 10.68 18.41
CA VAL A 324 -1.45 11.57 18.99
C VAL A 324 -0.14 10.81 19.28
N ILE A 325 -0.05 9.58 18.78
CA ILE A 325 0.88 8.52 19.07
C ILE A 325 1.75 8.37 17.82
N GLY A 326 2.74 9.26 17.72
CA GLY A 326 3.75 9.17 16.66
C GLY A 326 4.48 7.81 16.72
N ALA A 327 5.17 7.45 15.63
CA ALA A 327 5.91 6.17 15.49
C ALA A 327 6.87 5.84 16.66
N TYR A 328 7.23 6.82 17.47
CA TYR A 328 8.09 6.70 18.64
C TYR A 328 7.37 6.45 19.97
N PHE A 329 6.04 6.44 20.04
CA PHE A 329 5.31 6.23 21.30
C PHE A 329 5.53 4.82 21.88
N LEU A 330 5.41 3.78 21.06
CA LEU A 330 5.67 2.41 21.53
C LEU A 330 7.17 2.21 21.87
N PRO A 331 8.14 2.65 21.04
CA PRO A 331 9.55 2.67 21.44
C PRO A 331 9.84 3.44 22.73
N SER A 332 9.18 4.58 22.97
CA SER A 332 9.42 5.41 24.17
C SER A 332 8.80 4.81 25.43
N ILE A 333 7.65 4.15 25.32
CA ILE A 333 7.09 3.34 26.41
C ILE A 333 8.02 2.16 26.73
N LEU A 334 8.50 1.44 25.71
CA LEU A 334 9.42 0.31 25.93
C LEU A 334 10.76 0.78 26.52
N ALA A 335 11.29 1.92 26.07
CA ALA A 335 12.50 2.50 26.62
C ALA A 335 12.32 2.96 28.08
N THR A 336 11.20 3.62 28.41
CA THR A 336 10.91 4.04 29.79
C THR A 336 10.65 2.85 30.71
N LEU A 337 9.94 1.81 30.25
CA LEU A 337 9.84 0.54 30.97
C LEU A 337 11.21 -0.11 31.17
N GLY A 338 12.07 -0.13 30.16
CA GLY A 338 13.44 -0.63 30.26
C GLY A 338 14.28 0.12 31.30
N VAL A 339 14.17 1.45 31.34
CA VAL A 339 14.83 2.30 32.35
C VAL A 339 14.25 2.04 33.74
N ALA A 340 12.93 1.91 33.87
CA ALA A 340 12.26 1.62 35.15
C ALA A 340 12.65 0.23 35.68
N ILE A 341 12.69 -0.79 34.83
CA ILE A 341 13.15 -2.15 35.16
C ILE A 341 14.65 -2.13 35.54
N GLY A 342 15.48 -1.37 34.81
CA GLY A 342 16.89 -1.19 35.14
C GLY A 342 17.10 -0.49 36.50
N ALA A 343 16.33 0.55 36.79
CA ALA A 343 16.37 1.26 38.06
C ALA A 343 15.87 0.39 39.24
N PHE A 344 14.80 -0.38 39.04
CA PHE A 344 14.32 -1.36 40.01
C PHE A 344 15.32 -2.50 40.21
N GLY A 345 15.92 -3.02 39.13
CA GLY A 345 16.95 -4.05 39.17
C GLY A 345 18.21 -3.60 39.90
N TRP A 346 18.63 -2.34 39.72
CA TRP A 346 19.75 -1.76 40.48
C TRP A 346 19.40 -1.67 41.98
N GLY A 347 18.19 -1.24 42.31
CA GLY A 347 17.69 -1.19 43.70
C GLY A 347 17.59 -2.56 44.38
N VAL A 348 17.25 -3.62 43.63
CA VAL A 348 17.15 -4.99 44.13
C VAL A 348 18.53 -5.66 44.28
N SER A 349 19.50 -5.35 43.42
CA SER A 349 20.85 -5.95 43.46
C SER A 349 21.64 -5.66 44.74
N ARG A 350 21.23 -4.68 45.54
CA ARG A 350 21.83 -4.42 46.87
C ARG A 350 21.42 -5.40 47.96
N SER A 351 20.41 -6.25 47.76
CA SER A 351 19.93 -7.17 48.81
C SER A 351 20.05 -8.66 48.48
N THR A 352 20.62 -9.06 47.34
CA THR A 352 20.88 -10.48 47.09
C THR A 352 22.00 -10.66 46.07
N GLN A 353 23.21 -10.89 46.57
CA GLN A 353 24.30 -11.45 45.80
C GLN A 353 24.01 -12.96 45.63
N THR A 354 23.04 -13.30 44.79
CA THR A 354 22.76 -14.71 44.46
C THR A 354 23.63 -15.10 43.27
N GLN A 355 24.40 -16.18 43.44
CA GLN A 355 25.24 -16.79 42.40
C GLN A 355 24.47 -16.92 41.08
N CYS A 356 25.11 -16.56 39.97
CA CYS A 356 24.64 -16.92 38.64
C CYS A 356 24.68 -18.44 38.49
N ASN A 357 23.59 -19.11 38.86
CA ASN A 357 23.34 -20.47 38.43
C ASN A 357 22.91 -20.42 36.97
N ALA A 358 23.46 -21.31 36.15
CA ALA A 358 23.01 -21.53 34.78
C ALA A 358 21.48 -21.67 34.76
N ILE A 359 20.81 -21.00 33.81
CA ILE A 359 19.36 -21.06 33.65
C ILE A 359 18.97 -22.54 33.49
N GLU A 360 18.36 -23.13 34.52
CA GLU A 360 17.97 -24.52 34.50
C GLU A 360 16.93 -24.76 33.39
N TYR A 361 17.16 -25.78 32.57
CA TYR A 361 16.26 -26.16 31.47
C TYR A 361 14.81 -26.39 31.93
N ARG A 362 14.63 -26.81 33.19
CA ARG A 362 13.31 -26.94 33.84
C ARG A 362 12.56 -25.61 33.97
N SER A 363 13.27 -24.51 34.23
CA SER A 363 12.68 -23.18 34.34
C SER A 363 12.23 -22.65 32.98
N LEU A 364 13.01 -22.92 31.92
CA LEU A 364 12.63 -22.59 30.55
C LEU A 364 11.41 -23.40 30.08
N LEU A 365 11.36 -24.70 30.40
CA LEU A 365 10.18 -25.52 30.13
C LEU A 365 8.95 -25.01 30.89
N GLY A 366 9.13 -24.57 32.13
CA GLY A 366 8.08 -23.95 32.95
C GLY A 366 7.51 -22.69 32.29
N CYS A 367 8.37 -21.79 31.79
CA CYS A 367 7.95 -20.60 31.05
C CYS A 367 7.20 -20.94 29.75
N ALA A 368 7.69 -21.92 28.98
CA ALA A 368 7.03 -22.35 27.75
C ALA A 368 5.64 -22.96 28.02
N ALA A 369 5.52 -23.81 29.03
CA ALA A 369 4.23 -24.38 29.45
C ALA A 369 3.25 -23.29 29.89
N PHE A 370 3.75 -22.23 30.53
CA PHE A 370 2.97 -21.07 30.91
C PHE A 370 2.46 -20.29 29.68
N ILE A 371 3.30 -20.05 28.68
CA ILE A 371 2.87 -19.38 27.44
C ILE A 371 1.78 -20.19 26.73
N CYS A 372 1.93 -21.52 26.65
CA CYS A 372 0.90 -22.38 26.07
C CYS A 372 -0.40 -22.36 26.86
N LEU A 373 -0.34 -22.40 28.20
CA LEU A 373 -1.51 -22.31 29.07
C LEU A 373 -2.21 -20.94 28.93
N PHE A 374 -1.45 -19.86 28.80
CA PHE A 374 -1.98 -18.52 28.54
C PHE A 374 -2.78 -18.48 27.24
N MET A 375 -2.24 -19.03 26.15
CA MET A 375 -2.93 -19.03 24.85
C MET A 375 -4.28 -19.74 24.92
N VAL A 376 -4.37 -20.87 25.65
CA VAL A 376 -5.63 -21.64 25.79
C VAL A 376 -6.62 -20.93 26.72
N LEU A 377 -6.14 -20.33 27.81
CA LEU A 377 -7.01 -19.67 28.80
C LEU A 377 -7.45 -18.27 28.37
N CYS A 378 -6.68 -17.59 27.51
CA CYS A 378 -6.98 -16.22 27.08
C CYS A 378 -8.29 -16.15 26.28
N GLU A 379 -8.55 -17.14 25.40
CA GLU A 379 -9.80 -17.20 24.64
C GLU A 379 -11.03 -17.47 25.51
N THR A 380 -10.87 -18.25 26.59
CA THR A 380 -11.99 -18.69 27.44
C THR A 380 -12.28 -17.74 28.60
N LEU A 381 -11.24 -17.28 29.30
CA LEU A 381 -11.34 -16.45 30.50
C LEU A 381 -11.14 -14.95 30.23
N GLY A 382 -10.65 -14.59 29.03
CA GLY A 382 -10.37 -13.21 28.66
C GLY A 382 -8.99 -12.74 29.13
N TYR A 383 -8.48 -11.66 28.51
CA TYR A 383 -7.11 -11.17 28.71
C TYR A 383 -6.82 -10.79 30.16
N VAL A 384 -7.70 -10.02 30.81
CA VAL A 384 -7.43 -9.47 32.15
C VAL A 384 -7.29 -10.56 33.20
N ILE A 385 -8.16 -11.57 33.17
CA ILE A 385 -8.15 -12.68 34.13
C ILE A 385 -6.99 -13.63 33.85
N SER A 386 -6.81 -14.03 32.59
CA SER A 386 -5.72 -14.95 32.21
C SER A 386 -4.35 -14.31 32.48
N ALA A 387 -4.10 -13.09 32.00
CA ALA A 387 -2.84 -12.40 32.23
C ALA A 387 -2.61 -12.09 33.71
N GLY A 388 -3.65 -11.65 34.44
CA GLY A 388 -3.57 -11.36 35.87
C GLY A 388 -3.19 -12.58 36.72
N THR A 389 -3.91 -13.68 36.56
CA THR A 389 -3.63 -14.92 37.31
C THR A 389 -2.24 -15.47 37.02
N MET A 390 -1.83 -15.38 35.75
CA MET A 390 -0.55 -15.90 35.30
C MET A 390 0.62 -15.02 35.77
N THR A 391 0.55 -13.71 35.61
CA THR A 391 1.57 -12.80 36.12
C THR A 391 1.73 -12.95 37.65
N LEU A 392 0.62 -13.07 38.39
CA LEU A 392 0.68 -13.29 39.84
C LEU A 392 1.35 -14.62 40.19
N ALA A 393 0.95 -15.72 39.54
CA ALA A 393 1.53 -17.03 39.79
C ALA A 393 3.02 -17.10 39.43
N MET A 394 3.44 -16.44 38.34
CA MET A 394 4.86 -16.34 37.97
C MET A 394 5.67 -15.55 39.01
N LEU A 395 5.17 -14.42 39.48
CA LEU A 395 5.83 -13.63 40.52
C LEU A 395 5.96 -14.40 41.84
N LEU A 396 4.95 -15.18 42.20
CA LEU A 396 4.99 -16.05 43.38
C LEU A 396 5.99 -17.21 43.21
N MET A 397 6.07 -17.80 42.02
CA MET A 397 7.04 -18.85 41.70
C MET A 397 8.48 -18.32 41.76
N LEU A 398 8.70 -17.06 41.40
CA LEU A 398 9.96 -16.33 41.56
C LEU A 398 10.24 -15.87 43.01
N ARG A 399 9.41 -16.29 43.98
CA ARG A 399 9.52 -15.94 45.41
C ARG A 399 9.45 -14.42 45.69
N VAL A 400 8.77 -13.66 44.83
CA VAL A 400 8.46 -12.25 45.10
C VAL A 400 7.48 -12.17 46.27
N ARG A 401 7.66 -11.17 47.16
CA ARG A 401 6.75 -10.97 48.29
C ARG A 401 5.32 -10.78 47.79
N LEU A 402 4.36 -11.50 48.39
CA LEU A 402 2.95 -11.51 47.97
C LEU A 402 2.37 -10.11 47.76
N LEU A 403 2.65 -9.17 48.68
CA LEU A 403 2.14 -7.81 48.61
C LEU A 403 2.68 -7.03 47.40
N ILE A 404 3.94 -7.26 47.03
CA ILE A 404 4.54 -6.69 45.82
C ILE A 404 3.97 -7.36 44.57
N ALA A 405 3.83 -8.69 44.58
CA ALA A 405 3.30 -9.45 43.46
C ALA A 405 1.85 -9.06 43.11
N VAL A 406 1.00 -8.88 44.13
CA VAL A 406 -0.38 -8.41 43.97
C VAL A 406 -0.41 -6.98 43.44
N THR A 407 0.40 -6.08 44.00
CA THR A 407 0.43 -4.67 43.59
C THR A 407 0.89 -4.53 42.14
N VAL A 408 1.97 -5.20 41.75
CA VAL A 408 2.49 -5.17 40.37
C VAL A 408 1.46 -5.72 39.39
N THR A 409 0.79 -6.83 39.72
CA THR A 409 -0.24 -7.42 38.86
C THR A 409 -1.45 -6.51 38.72
N ALA A 410 -1.94 -5.94 39.83
CA ALA A 410 -3.12 -5.08 39.85
C ALA A 410 -2.92 -3.75 39.11
N VAL A 411 -1.68 -3.27 38.97
CA VAL A 411 -1.37 -2.05 38.21
C VAL A 411 -1.07 -2.39 36.74
N THR A 412 -0.20 -3.37 36.48
CA THR A 412 0.34 -3.60 35.14
C THR A 412 -0.71 -4.12 34.17
N ILE A 413 -1.60 -5.01 34.62
CA ILE A 413 -2.56 -5.70 33.74
C ILE A 413 -3.67 -4.77 33.27
N PRO A 414 -4.33 -3.96 34.15
CA PRO A 414 -5.28 -2.96 33.69
C PRO A 414 -4.62 -1.86 32.85
N SER A 415 -3.39 -1.44 33.16
CA SER A 415 -2.67 -0.45 32.34
C SER A 415 -2.36 -0.98 30.94
N LEU A 416 -1.89 -2.21 30.81
CA LEU A 416 -1.67 -2.83 29.49
C LEU A 416 -2.98 -2.98 28.73
N TYR A 417 -4.05 -3.45 29.38
CA TYR A 417 -5.36 -3.52 28.76
C TYR A 417 -5.83 -2.15 28.24
N HIS A 418 -5.72 -1.12 29.08
CA HIS A 418 -6.12 0.23 28.68
C HIS A 418 -5.27 0.76 27.51
N VAL A 419 -3.97 0.46 27.48
CA VAL A 419 -3.12 0.84 26.34
C VAL A 419 -3.48 0.07 25.07
N PHE A 420 -3.67 -1.24 25.15
CA PHE A 420 -3.90 -2.05 23.95
C PHE A 420 -5.35 -2.00 23.45
N ALA A 421 -6.33 -2.16 24.33
CA ALA A 421 -7.75 -2.16 23.95
C ALA A 421 -8.29 -0.75 23.72
N VAL A 422 -8.01 0.21 24.62
CA VAL A 422 -8.62 1.54 24.54
C VAL A 422 -7.78 2.52 23.70
N VAL A 423 -6.45 2.50 23.87
CA VAL A 423 -5.57 3.49 23.19
C VAL A 423 -5.14 3.01 21.79
N LEU A 424 -4.86 1.73 21.61
CA LEU A 424 -4.41 1.17 20.33
C LEU A 424 -5.53 0.50 19.52
N GLY A 425 -6.74 0.34 20.09
CA GLY A 425 -7.88 -0.28 19.41
C GLY A 425 -7.66 -1.74 19.03
N VAL A 426 -6.73 -2.44 19.69
CA VAL A 426 -6.47 -3.86 19.44
C VAL A 426 -7.52 -4.68 20.18
N PRO A 427 -8.34 -5.49 19.48
CA PRO A 427 -9.33 -6.32 20.13
C PRO A 427 -8.63 -7.40 20.96
N LEU A 428 -8.70 -7.28 22.29
CA LEU A 428 -8.22 -8.30 23.22
C LEU A 428 -9.37 -9.25 23.58
N PRO A 429 -9.11 -10.55 23.84
CA PRO A 429 -10.16 -11.52 24.16
C PRO A 429 -10.98 -11.14 25.42
N TRP A 430 -12.31 -11.16 25.28
CA TRP A 430 -13.27 -10.65 26.27
C TRP A 430 -13.62 -11.70 27.34
N GLY A 431 -13.60 -12.99 26.98
CA GLY A 431 -13.82 -14.11 27.90
C GLY A 431 -15.25 -14.21 28.50
N TRP A 432 -15.41 -15.08 29.49
CA TRP A 432 -16.70 -15.39 30.15
C TRP A 432 -17.41 -14.22 30.84
N LEU A 433 -16.70 -13.16 31.23
CA LEU A 433 -17.33 -12.06 31.97
C LEU A 433 -17.98 -11.01 31.09
N GLY A 434 -17.81 -11.06 29.76
CA GLY A 434 -18.53 -10.18 28.83
C GLY A 434 -18.47 -8.71 29.23
N TRP A 435 -17.27 -8.12 29.18
CA TRP A 435 -17.06 -6.68 29.31
C TRP A 435 -16.23 -6.17 28.16
#